data_AF-A0A0J1I5P1-F1
#
_entry.id   AF-A0A0J1I5P1-F1
#
_cell.length_a   1.000
_cell.length_b   1.000
_cell.length_c   1.000
_cell.angle_alpha   90.00
_cell.angle_beta   90.00
_cell.angle_gamma   90.00
#
_symmetry.space_group_name_H-M   'P 1'
#
loop_
_entity.id
_entity.type
_entity.pdbx_description
1 polymer ?
#
loop_
_entity_poly.entity_id
_entity_poly.type
_entity_poly.pdbx_seq_one_letter_code
_entity_poly.pdbx_strand_id
1 'polypeptide(L)'
;MLRDTLKDKEYFLEYISEEEDRINKFETKLRNNEVREDRILNVRKKVYDLEYQILIAKYSMGEPIESLIDDYKLIAGKMEEFWDINLYEDMLWMLSIGIMLEIDKNTFDILAKLVEKHKVNDFLYNFIIHYRNEEVNYQNSNWLFEKPFKSLINVMMCNDNTKSCEFMKEYLLERWYVGHNDMGWYECHKHQEKLYFGYWSFESGAIAKILKLDDSSLKNTLYYPYDMVHYQEK
;
A
#
# COMPACT_ATOMS: atom_id res chain seq x y z
N MET A 1 -10.75 15.95 -3.97
CA MET A 1 -9.72 17.00 -3.73
C MET A 1 -8.38 16.32 -3.96
N LEU A 2 -7.38 17.02 -4.52
CA LEU A 2 -6.03 16.44 -4.65
C LEU A 2 -5.52 16.04 -3.27
N ARG A 3 -5.00 14.81 -3.12
CA ARG A 3 -4.48 14.30 -1.84
C ARG A 3 -2.99 14.53 -1.72
N ASP A 4 -2.27 14.36 -2.81
CA ASP A 4 -0.85 14.58 -2.87
C ASP A 4 -0.48 16.06 -2.67
N THR A 5 0.69 16.30 -2.08
CA THR A 5 1.19 17.66 -1.81
C THR A 5 2.49 17.99 -2.56
N LEU A 6 3.07 17.03 -3.28
CA LEU A 6 4.33 17.18 -4.01
C LEU A 6 4.12 17.40 -5.52
N LYS A 7 3.08 16.81 -6.10
CA LYS A 7 2.70 16.96 -7.51
C LYS A 7 1.23 17.36 -7.64
N ASP A 8 0.91 18.04 -8.73
CA ASP A 8 -0.45 18.48 -9.03
C ASP A 8 -1.27 17.42 -9.77
N LYS A 9 -2.55 17.75 -10.03
CA LYS A 9 -3.46 16.86 -10.73
C LYS A 9 -3.03 16.59 -12.18
N GLU A 10 -2.45 17.58 -12.86
CA GLU A 10 -2.01 17.45 -14.26
C GLU A 10 -0.89 16.41 -14.37
N TYR A 11 0.09 16.47 -13.46
CA TYR A 11 1.14 15.47 -13.36
C TYR A 11 0.59 14.05 -13.24
N PHE A 12 -0.38 13.81 -12.34
CA PHE A 12 -0.94 12.46 -12.16
C PHE A 12 -1.79 12.01 -13.35
N LEU A 13 -2.54 12.91 -13.99
CA LEU A 13 -3.28 12.58 -15.21
C LEU A 13 -2.32 12.12 -16.31
N GLU A 14 -1.21 12.83 -16.50
CA GLU A 14 -0.21 12.46 -17.49
C GLU A 14 0.53 11.16 -17.10
N TYR A 15 0.91 11.00 -15.83
CA TYR A 15 1.54 9.77 -15.33
C TYR A 15 0.65 8.54 -15.57
N ILE A 16 -0.63 8.61 -15.16
CA ILE A 16 -1.58 7.51 -15.34
C ILE A 16 -1.74 7.19 -16.81
N SER A 17 -1.93 8.20 -17.67
CA SER A 17 -2.07 8.00 -19.12
C SER A 17 -0.82 7.34 -19.74
N GLU A 18 0.38 7.78 -19.35
CA GLU A 18 1.63 7.20 -19.85
C GLU A 18 1.80 5.74 -19.41
N GLU A 19 1.46 5.40 -18.16
CA GLU A 19 1.54 4.03 -17.66
C GLU A 19 0.47 3.11 -18.26
N GLU A 20 -0.76 3.61 -18.49
CA GLU A 20 -1.82 2.88 -19.20
C GLU A 20 -1.40 2.56 -20.65
N ASP A 21 -0.79 3.51 -21.36
CA ASP A 21 -0.24 3.28 -22.71
C ASP A 21 0.88 2.23 -22.70
N ARG A 22 1.74 2.25 -21.67
CA ARG A 22 2.80 1.25 -21.49
C ARG A 22 2.22 -0.13 -21.23
N ILE A 23 1.20 -0.25 -20.38
CA ILE A 23 0.46 -1.49 -20.14
C ILE A 23 -0.13 -2.02 -21.46
N ASN A 24 -0.89 -1.19 -22.17
CA ASN A 24 -1.52 -1.55 -23.45
C ASN A 24 -0.50 -2.08 -24.47
N LYS A 25 0.68 -1.47 -24.53
CA LYS A 25 1.79 -1.92 -25.38
C LYS A 25 2.33 -3.28 -24.95
N PHE A 26 2.55 -3.52 -23.66
CA PHE A 26 3.04 -4.81 -23.17
C PHE A 26 2.01 -5.92 -23.38
N GLU A 27 0.75 -5.67 -23.08
CA GLU A 27 -0.31 -6.64 -23.28
C GLU A 27 -0.53 -6.98 -24.75
N THR A 28 -0.45 -6.00 -25.65
CA THR A 28 -0.57 -6.24 -27.09
C THR A 28 0.55 -7.14 -27.58
N LYS A 29 1.79 -6.91 -27.13
CA LYS A 29 2.92 -7.80 -27.46
C LYS A 29 2.72 -9.22 -26.91
N LEU A 30 2.18 -9.36 -25.69
CA LEU A 30 1.86 -10.67 -25.11
C LEU A 30 0.79 -11.39 -25.94
N ARG A 31 -0.32 -10.71 -26.28
CA ARG A 31 -1.41 -11.27 -27.10
C ARG A 31 -0.96 -11.69 -28.50
N ASN A 32 -0.05 -10.95 -29.10
CA ASN A 32 0.48 -11.23 -30.44
C ASN A 32 1.63 -12.26 -30.45
N ASN A 33 2.03 -12.82 -29.29
CA ASN A 33 3.20 -13.69 -29.14
C ASN A 33 4.52 -13.03 -29.63
N GLU A 34 4.64 -11.71 -29.46
CA GLU A 34 5.84 -10.93 -29.81
C GLU A 34 6.85 -10.84 -28.67
N VAL A 35 6.51 -11.36 -27.48
CA VAL A 35 7.41 -11.48 -26.34
C VAL A 35 8.08 -12.84 -26.39
N ARG A 36 9.42 -12.86 -26.31
CA ARG A 36 10.16 -14.12 -26.21
C ARG A 36 9.70 -14.92 -25.00
N GLU A 37 9.62 -16.23 -25.13
CA GLU A 37 9.09 -17.14 -24.11
C GLU A 37 9.76 -16.93 -22.74
N ASP A 38 11.10 -16.77 -22.71
CA ASP A 38 11.91 -16.50 -21.52
C ASP A 38 11.61 -15.15 -20.82
N ARG A 39 10.89 -14.26 -21.49
CA ARG A 39 10.56 -12.90 -21.03
C ARG A 39 9.10 -12.72 -20.67
N ILE A 40 8.23 -13.70 -20.95
CA ILE A 40 6.78 -13.58 -20.73
C ILE A 40 6.48 -13.22 -19.28
N LEU A 41 7.03 -13.96 -18.31
CA LEU A 41 6.81 -13.71 -16.88
C LEU A 41 7.26 -12.30 -16.47
N ASN A 42 8.43 -11.86 -16.94
CA ASN A 42 8.97 -10.52 -16.63
C ASN A 42 8.09 -9.40 -17.22
N VAL A 43 7.54 -9.59 -18.42
CA VAL A 43 6.62 -8.61 -19.02
C VAL A 43 5.29 -8.58 -18.26
N ARG A 44 4.76 -9.74 -17.86
CA ARG A 44 3.54 -9.81 -17.04
C ARG A 44 3.74 -9.19 -15.66
N LYS A 45 4.88 -9.45 -15.00
CA LYS A 45 5.26 -8.78 -13.76
C LYS A 45 5.34 -7.27 -13.94
N LYS A 46 5.92 -6.80 -15.06
CA LYS A 46 5.98 -5.36 -15.33
C LYS A 46 4.60 -4.76 -15.49
N VAL A 47 3.65 -5.43 -16.15
CA VAL A 47 2.25 -4.98 -16.23
C VAL A 47 1.64 -4.87 -14.82
N TYR A 48 1.79 -5.90 -14.00
CA TYR A 48 1.34 -5.89 -12.60
C TYR A 48 1.93 -4.70 -11.81
N ASP A 49 3.23 -4.43 -11.93
CA ASP A 49 3.88 -3.33 -11.23
C ASP A 49 3.29 -1.96 -11.63
N LEU A 50 2.95 -1.79 -12.91
CA LEU A 50 2.35 -0.56 -13.40
C LEU A 50 0.91 -0.40 -12.92
N GLU A 51 0.11 -1.47 -12.94
CA GLU A 51 -1.26 -1.45 -12.40
C GLU A 51 -1.25 -1.10 -10.90
N TYR A 52 -0.33 -1.70 -10.14
CA TYR A 52 -0.12 -1.40 -8.73
C TYR A 52 0.21 0.09 -8.49
N GLN A 53 1.13 0.65 -9.28
CA GLN A 53 1.50 2.07 -9.18
C GLN A 53 0.34 3.00 -9.59
N ILE A 54 -0.44 2.63 -10.61
CA ILE A 54 -1.62 3.39 -11.03
C ILE A 54 -2.67 3.44 -9.92
N LEU A 55 -2.91 2.35 -9.18
CA LEU A 55 -3.83 2.36 -8.03
C LEU A 55 -3.43 3.46 -7.02
N ILE A 56 -2.15 3.54 -6.68
CA ILE A 56 -1.63 4.53 -5.74
C ILE A 56 -1.68 5.93 -6.36
N ALA A 57 -1.35 6.09 -7.65
CA ALA A 57 -1.44 7.37 -8.35
C ALA A 57 -2.87 7.90 -8.42
N LYS A 58 -3.88 7.05 -8.65
CA LYS A 58 -5.30 7.42 -8.61
C LYS A 58 -5.70 7.92 -7.22
N TYR A 59 -5.24 7.25 -6.17
CA TYR A 59 -5.41 7.74 -4.80
C TYR A 59 -4.76 9.13 -4.63
N SER A 60 -3.48 9.28 -4.96
CA SER A 60 -2.74 10.55 -4.88
C SER A 60 -3.43 11.70 -5.62
N MET A 61 -3.93 11.44 -6.83
CA MET A 61 -4.62 12.41 -7.68
C MET A 61 -5.95 12.91 -7.11
N GLY A 62 -6.55 12.17 -6.17
CA GLY A 62 -7.82 12.54 -5.57
C GLY A 62 -9.05 11.86 -6.17
N GLU A 63 -8.90 10.69 -6.81
CA GLU A 63 -10.04 9.89 -7.27
C GLU A 63 -10.94 9.46 -6.08
N PRO A 64 -12.25 9.30 -6.27
CA PRO A 64 -13.13 8.75 -5.24
C PRO A 64 -12.60 7.43 -4.68
N ILE A 65 -12.75 7.18 -3.38
CA ILE A 65 -12.21 5.96 -2.76
C ILE A 65 -12.90 4.72 -3.34
N GLU A 66 -14.20 4.83 -3.63
CA GLU A 66 -15.02 3.77 -4.20
C GLU A 66 -14.50 3.31 -5.56
N SER A 67 -13.93 4.21 -6.37
CA SER A 67 -13.42 3.85 -7.71
C SER A 67 -12.10 3.08 -7.68
N LEU A 68 -11.44 3.00 -6.52
CA LEU A 68 -10.20 2.24 -6.34
C LEU A 68 -10.45 0.75 -6.07
N ILE A 69 -11.69 0.37 -5.77
CA ILE A 69 -12.04 -0.99 -5.30
C ILE A 69 -11.80 -2.05 -6.39
N ASP A 70 -12.21 -1.79 -7.63
CA ASP A 70 -12.06 -2.77 -8.70
C ASP A 70 -10.58 -2.96 -9.09
N ASP A 71 -9.81 -1.86 -9.13
CA ASP A 71 -8.36 -1.90 -9.33
C ASP A 71 -7.68 -2.70 -8.22
N TYR A 72 -8.04 -2.44 -6.95
CA TYR A 72 -7.53 -3.18 -5.80
C TYR A 72 -7.81 -4.69 -5.92
N LYS A 73 -9.04 -5.08 -6.27
CA LYS A 73 -9.42 -6.50 -6.43
C LYS A 73 -8.63 -7.17 -7.55
N LEU A 74 -8.44 -6.48 -8.67
CA LEU A 74 -7.65 -6.95 -9.79
C LEU A 74 -6.20 -7.22 -9.38
N ILE A 75 -5.58 -6.28 -8.66
CA ILE A 75 -4.21 -6.39 -8.18
C ILE A 75 -4.09 -7.52 -7.16
N ALA A 76 -4.97 -7.58 -6.16
CA ALA A 76 -4.98 -8.64 -5.15
C ALA A 76 -5.07 -10.03 -5.77
N GLY A 77 -5.91 -10.20 -6.79
CA GLY A 77 -6.05 -11.47 -7.52
C GLY A 77 -4.81 -11.90 -8.31
N LYS A 78 -3.91 -10.96 -8.65
CA LYS A 78 -2.65 -11.23 -9.36
C LYS A 78 -1.47 -11.50 -8.41
N MET A 79 -1.59 -11.19 -7.12
CA MET A 79 -0.48 -11.29 -6.18
C MET A 79 0.04 -12.73 -6.02
N GLU A 80 -0.81 -13.76 -6.14
CA GLU A 80 -0.35 -15.16 -6.06
C GLU A 80 0.74 -15.49 -7.10
N GLU A 81 0.72 -14.84 -8.27
CA GLU A 81 1.72 -15.08 -9.32
C GLU A 81 3.03 -14.33 -9.09
N PHE A 82 2.96 -13.14 -8.48
CA PHE A 82 4.04 -12.15 -8.55
C PHE A 82 4.66 -11.79 -7.21
N TRP A 83 3.97 -12.10 -6.11
CA TRP A 83 4.43 -11.72 -4.79
C TRP A 83 5.37 -12.78 -4.20
N ASP A 84 6.46 -12.30 -3.60
CA ASP A 84 7.29 -13.02 -2.66
C ASP A 84 7.73 -12.07 -1.54
N ILE A 85 8.44 -12.60 -0.55
CA ILE A 85 8.83 -11.82 0.65
C ILE A 85 9.73 -10.61 0.35
N ASN A 86 10.40 -10.55 -0.81
CA ASN A 86 11.18 -9.37 -1.20
C ASN A 86 10.28 -8.17 -1.55
N LEU A 87 8.99 -8.40 -1.83
CA LEU A 87 7.97 -7.38 -2.03
C LEU A 87 7.19 -7.16 -0.73
N TYR A 88 7.91 -6.91 0.36
CA TYR A 88 7.31 -6.75 1.68
C TYR A 88 6.31 -5.58 1.72
N GLU A 89 6.71 -4.41 1.21
CA GLU A 89 5.84 -3.23 1.20
C GLU A 89 4.56 -3.45 0.40
N ASP A 90 4.64 -4.14 -0.74
CA ASP A 90 3.47 -4.42 -1.58
C ASP A 90 2.38 -5.16 -0.79
N MET A 91 2.76 -6.21 -0.05
CA MET A 91 1.80 -6.94 0.78
C MET A 91 1.37 -6.15 2.01
N LEU A 92 2.28 -5.41 2.65
CA LEU A 92 1.92 -4.54 3.78
C LEU A 92 0.85 -3.52 3.37
N TRP A 93 1.07 -2.84 2.26
CA TRP A 93 0.15 -1.83 1.73
C TRP A 93 -1.15 -2.46 1.25
N MET A 94 -1.12 -3.60 0.56
CA MET A 94 -2.35 -4.26 0.10
C MET A 94 -3.22 -4.77 1.25
N LEU A 95 -2.64 -5.33 2.31
CA LEU A 95 -3.37 -5.67 3.53
C LEU A 95 -3.97 -4.41 4.17
N SER A 96 -3.18 -3.34 4.27
CA SER A 96 -3.58 -2.09 4.90
C SER A 96 -4.71 -1.38 4.16
N ILE A 97 -4.58 -1.24 2.84
CA ILE A 97 -5.61 -0.69 1.95
C ILE A 97 -6.87 -1.55 2.04
N GLY A 98 -6.75 -2.88 2.08
CA GLY A 98 -7.90 -3.78 2.23
C GLY A 98 -8.71 -3.57 3.51
N ILE A 99 -8.04 -3.23 4.62
CA ILE A 99 -8.72 -2.81 5.86
C ILE A 99 -9.46 -1.50 5.66
N MET A 100 -8.78 -0.48 5.15
CA MET A 100 -9.34 0.87 5.01
C MET A 100 -10.50 0.94 4.00
N LEU A 101 -10.38 0.25 2.86
CA LEU A 101 -11.41 0.12 1.83
C LEU A 101 -12.59 -0.79 2.23
N GLU A 102 -12.54 -1.41 3.43
CA GLU A 102 -13.53 -2.38 3.88
C GLU A 102 -13.81 -3.48 2.85
N ILE A 103 -12.74 -3.99 2.23
CA ILE A 103 -12.86 -4.96 1.15
C ILE A 103 -13.54 -6.24 1.64
N ASP A 104 -14.26 -6.91 0.74
CA ASP A 104 -14.95 -8.14 1.07
C ASP A 104 -13.97 -9.25 1.52
N LYS A 105 -14.46 -10.12 2.40
CA LYS A 105 -13.68 -11.20 3.00
C LYS A 105 -13.00 -12.09 1.96
N ASN A 106 -13.65 -12.39 0.84
CA ASN A 106 -13.07 -13.29 -0.16
C ASN A 106 -11.83 -12.67 -0.80
N THR A 107 -11.88 -11.37 -1.13
CA THR A 107 -10.72 -10.65 -1.66
C THR A 107 -9.61 -10.55 -0.61
N PHE A 108 -9.93 -10.17 0.63
CA PHE A 108 -8.93 -10.05 1.70
C PHE A 108 -8.24 -11.39 2.00
N ASP A 109 -9.01 -12.49 2.01
CA ASP A 109 -8.51 -13.84 2.28
C ASP A 109 -7.48 -14.31 1.23
N ILE A 110 -7.47 -13.76 0.02
CA ILE A 110 -6.43 -14.05 -0.99
C ILE A 110 -5.05 -13.67 -0.43
N LEU A 111 -4.95 -12.48 0.15
CA LEU A 111 -3.70 -11.95 0.71
C LEU A 111 -3.28 -12.71 1.96
N ALA A 112 -4.21 -12.92 2.90
CA ALA A 112 -3.93 -13.64 4.14
C ALA A 112 -3.46 -15.09 3.89
N LYS A 113 -4.10 -15.80 2.95
CA LYS A 113 -3.68 -17.16 2.56
C LYS A 113 -2.34 -17.17 1.86
N LEU A 114 -2.00 -16.11 1.12
CA LEU A 114 -0.69 -16.01 0.48
C LEU A 114 0.43 -15.85 1.52
N VAL A 115 0.22 -15.02 2.54
CA VAL A 115 1.12 -14.88 3.71
C VAL A 115 1.32 -16.24 4.41
N GLU A 116 0.22 -16.97 4.66
CA GLU A 116 0.25 -18.31 5.26
C GLU A 116 1.01 -19.33 4.37
N LYS A 117 0.70 -19.38 3.08
CA LYS A 117 1.32 -20.28 2.08
C LYS A 117 2.84 -20.10 2.04
N HIS A 118 3.32 -18.86 2.12
CA HIS A 118 4.74 -18.53 2.16
C HIS A 118 5.37 -18.63 3.57
N LYS A 119 4.58 -19.00 4.59
CA LYS A 119 5.01 -19.17 5.99
C LYS A 119 5.66 -17.91 6.56
N VAL A 120 5.16 -16.74 6.17
CA VAL A 120 5.68 -15.46 6.63
C VAL A 120 5.09 -15.16 8.00
N ASN A 121 5.94 -15.13 9.03
CA ASN A 121 5.56 -14.79 10.40
C ASN A 121 6.04 -13.38 10.77
N ASP A 122 5.47 -12.38 10.11
CA ASP A 122 5.75 -10.96 10.34
C ASP A 122 4.71 -10.31 11.27
N PHE A 123 5.17 -9.44 12.17
CA PHE A 123 4.36 -8.79 13.17
C PHE A 123 3.27 -7.90 12.56
N LEU A 124 3.60 -7.02 11.61
CA LEU A 124 2.61 -6.10 11.05
C LEU A 124 1.58 -6.82 10.19
N TYR A 125 2.02 -7.78 9.37
CA TYR A 125 1.08 -8.59 8.58
C TYR A 125 0.09 -9.30 9.48
N ASN A 126 0.59 -10.01 10.49
CA ASN A 126 -0.27 -10.79 11.37
C ASN A 126 -1.14 -9.88 12.24
N PHE A 127 -0.67 -8.70 12.65
CA PHE A 127 -1.50 -7.71 13.34
C PHE A 127 -2.68 -7.27 12.46
N ILE A 128 -2.43 -6.93 11.20
CA ILE A 128 -3.48 -6.49 10.26
C ILE A 128 -4.44 -7.65 9.93
N ILE A 129 -3.91 -8.84 9.68
CA ILE A 129 -4.73 -10.04 9.38
C ILE A 129 -5.58 -10.43 10.61
N HIS A 130 -5.02 -10.34 11.83
CA HIS A 130 -5.72 -10.68 13.07
C HIS A 130 -7.04 -9.92 13.23
N TYR A 131 -7.08 -8.65 12.80
CA TYR A 131 -8.30 -7.84 12.83
C TYR A 131 -9.47 -8.45 12.03
N ARG A 132 -9.18 -9.20 10.96
CA ARG A 132 -10.19 -9.91 10.15
C ARG A 132 -10.31 -11.39 10.50
N ASN A 133 -9.29 -11.97 11.12
CA ASN A 133 -9.23 -13.37 11.51
C ASN A 133 -8.50 -13.55 12.86
N GLU A 134 -9.27 -13.61 13.94
CA GLU A 134 -8.75 -13.71 15.31
C GLU A 134 -7.91 -14.98 15.57
N GLU A 135 -7.99 -16.01 14.71
CA GLU A 135 -7.16 -17.23 14.81
C GLU A 135 -5.67 -16.95 14.56
N VAL A 136 -5.34 -15.87 13.83
CA VAL A 136 -3.96 -15.48 13.56
C VAL A 136 -3.36 -14.81 14.79
N ASN A 137 -2.39 -15.46 15.45
CA ASN A 137 -1.72 -14.91 16.62
C ASN A 137 -0.48 -14.08 16.25
N TYR A 138 -0.64 -12.75 16.27
CA TYR A 138 0.46 -11.81 15.97
C TYR A 138 1.46 -11.61 17.13
N GLN A 139 1.12 -11.99 18.36
CA GLN A 139 1.99 -11.75 19.53
C GLN A 139 3.27 -12.61 19.51
N ASN A 140 3.25 -13.73 18.79
CA ASN A 140 4.40 -14.62 18.60
C ASN A 140 5.13 -14.36 17.26
N SER A 141 4.88 -13.23 16.62
CA SER A 141 5.45 -12.88 15.32
C SER A 141 6.77 -12.12 15.45
N ASN A 142 7.56 -12.14 14.38
CA ASN A 142 8.84 -11.46 14.29
C ASN A 142 8.70 -10.13 13.57
N TRP A 143 9.59 -9.18 13.86
CA TRP A 143 9.76 -8.00 12.99
C TRP A 143 10.75 -8.37 11.89
N LEU A 144 10.26 -8.80 10.72
CA LEU A 144 11.15 -9.18 9.62
C LEU A 144 11.85 -7.97 9.01
N PHE A 145 11.17 -6.83 9.02
CA PHE A 145 11.69 -5.53 8.56
C PHE A 145 11.53 -4.51 9.68
N GLU A 146 12.60 -4.27 10.46
CA GLU A 146 12.50 -3.39 11.63
C GLU A 146 12.45 -1.91 11.27
N LYS A 147 13.24 -1.47 10.28
CA LYS A 147 13.30 -0.06 9.86
C LYS A 147 12.34 0.13 8.67
N PRO A 148 11.43 1.12 8.70
CA PRO A 148 11.08 2.00 9.83
C PRO A 148 10.04 1.39 10.80
N PHE A 149 9.43 0.27 10.42
CA PHE A 149 8.17 -0.25 10.95
C PHE A 149 8.12 -0.55 12.45
N LYS A 150 9.20 -1.01 13.07
CA LYS A 150 9.22 -1.41 14.50
C LYS A 150 8.85 -0.28 15.46
N SER A 151 9.09 0.97 15.05
CA SER A 151 8.69 2.14 15.86
C SER A 151 7.17 2.28 16.02
N LEU A 152 6.37 1.69 15.13
CA LEU A 152 4.90 1.65 15.26
C LEU A 152 4.42 0.88 16.50
N ILE A 153 5.28 0.07 17.14
CA ILE A 153 4.94 -0.59 18.41
C ILE A 153 4.52 0.42 19.49
N ASN A 154 5.10 1.63 19.47
CA ASN A 154 4.75 2.69 20.40
C ASN A 154 3.32 3.18 20.19
N VAL A 155 2.84 3.19 18.95
CA VAL A 155 1.44 3.49 18.63
C VAL A 155 0.54 2.35 19.12
N MET A 156 0.87 1.11 18.73
CA MET A 156 -0.01 -0.04 18.94
C MET A 156 -0.15 -0.47 20.41
N MET A 157 0.88 -0.22 21.22
CA MET A 157 0.91 -0.65 22.63
C MET A 157 0.60 0.49 23.61
N CYS A 158 0.30 1.70 23.11
CA CYS A 158 -0.04 2.82 23.97
C CYS A 158 -1.53 2.78 24.35
N ASN A 159 -1.82 2.82 25.65
CA ASN A 159 -3.20 2.84 26.17
C ASN A 159 -3.86 4.24 26.10
N ASP A 160 -3.11 5.26 25.67
CA ASP A 160 -3.58 6.64 25.56
C ASP A 160 -3.70 7.00 24.08
N ASN A 161 -4.93 7.25 23.63
CA ASN A 161 -5.26 7.51 22.24
C ASN A 161 -4.55 8.77 21.71
N THR A 162 -4.49 9.84 22.52
CA THR A 162 -3.81 11.09 22.18
C THR A 162 -2.32 10.83 21.97
N LYS A 163 -1.68 10.11 22.90
CA LYS A 163 -0.25 9.76 22.77
C LYS A 163 0.02 8.82 21.61
N SER A 164 -0.90 7.91 21.31
CA SER A 164 -0.81 7.04 20.14
C SER A 164 -0.75 7.86 18.86
N CYS A 165 -1.59 8.90 18.75
CA CYS A 165 -1.55 9.84 17.63
C CYS A 165 -0.26 10.67 17.61
N GLU A 166 0.28 11.09 18.75
CA GLU A 166 1.58 11.76 18.82
C GLU A 166 2.71 10.86 18.29
N PHE A 167 2.75 9.59 18.71
CA PHE A 167 3.73 8.62 18.21
C PHE A 167 3.55 8.33 16.71
N MET A 168 2.31 8.25 16.24
CA MET A 168 2.03 8.07 14.81
C MET A 168 2.54 9.28 14.01
N LYS A 169 2.34 10.48 14.52
CA LYS A 169 2.82 11.71 13.89
C LYS A 169 4.34 11.78 13.84
N GLU A 170 5.03 11.40 14.91
CA GLU A 170 6.50 11.26 14.93
C GLU A 170 6.94 10.24 13.87
N TYR A 171 6.31 9.07 13.83
CA TYR A 171 6.62 8.04 12.84
C TYR A 171 6.52 8.58 11.41
N LEU A 172 5.40 9.20 11.05
CA LEU A 172 5.14 9.72 9.72
C LEU A 172 6.16 10.80 9.31
N LEU A 173 6.43 11.76 10.20
CA LEU A 173 7.24 12.93 9.88
C LEU A 173 8.75 12.67 9.95
N GLU A 174 9.19 11.80 10.87
CA GLU A 174 10.60 11.63 11.18
C GLU A 174 11.18 10.30 10.71
N ARG A 175 10.33 9.27 10.54
CA ARG A 175 10.80 7.89 10.35
C ARG A 175 10.35 7.27 9.04
N TRP A 176 9.11 7.49 8.60
CA TRP A 176 8.53 6.78 7.47
C TRP A 176 9.31 7.03 6.17
N TYR A 177 9.40 8.29 5.72
CA TYR A 177 10.05 8.58 4.44
C TYR A 177 11.56 8.27 4.45
N VAL A 178 12.30 8.76 5.44
CA VAL A 178 13.75 8.52 5.61
C VAL A 178 14.05 7.03 5.90
N GLY A 179 13.07 6.34 6.46
CA GLY A 179 13.06 4.91 6.72
C GLY A 179 13.34 4.06 5.49
N HIS A 180 12.75 4.49 4.38
CA HIS A 180 12.72 3.81 3.09
C HIS A 180 13.77 4.35 2.10
N ASN A 181 14.89 4.89 2.60
CA ASN A 181 15.92 5.48 1.75
C ASN A 181 16.69 4.49 0.87
N ASP A 182 16.47 3.19 1.06
CA ASP A 182 16.95 2.07 0.26
C ASP A 182 15.93 1.60 -0.80
N MET A 183 14.72 2.14 -0.79
CA MET A 183 13.67 1.76 -1.74
C MET A 183 13.81 2.46 -3.07
N GLY A 184 13.49 1.75 -4.16
CA GLY A 184 13.60 2.28 -5.52
C GLY A 184 12.66 3.44 -5.85
N TRP A 185 11.62 3.66 -5.04
CA TRP A 185 10.68 4.79 -5.16
C TRP A 185 11.15 6.04 -4.39
N TYR A 186 12.16 5.91 -3.52
CA TYR A 186 12.69 7.01 -2.72
C TYR A 186 13.23 8.09 -3.65
N GLU A 187 12.87 9.35 -3.36
CA GLU A 187 13.22 10.51 -4.18
C GLU A 187 12.70 10.54 -5.63
N CYS A 188 11.88 9.58 -6.08
CA CYS A 188 11.27 9.62 -7.42
C CYS A 188 10.55 10.95 -7.76
N HIS A 189 10.01 11.65 -6.76
CA HIS A 189 9.40 12.98 -6.96
C HIS A 189 10.39 14.08 -7.44
N LYS A 190 11.70 13.87 -7.22
CA LYS A 190 12.79 14.78 -7.62
C LYS A 190 13.31 14.50 -9.03
N HIS A 191 12.97 13.35 -9.61
CA HIS A 191 13.40 13.00 -10.96
C HIS A 191 12.71 13.87 -12.02
N GLN A 192 13.39 14.04 -13.16
CA GLN A 192 12.81 14.71 -14.33
C GLN A 192 11.80 13.79 -15.03
N GLU A 193 12.05 12.48 -15.03
CA GLU A 193 11.08 11.51 -15.51
C GLU A 193 9.89 11.40 -14.53
N LYS A 194 8.70 11.10 -15.07
CA LYS A 194 7.49 10.88 -14.27
C LYS A 194 7.53 9.50 -13.61
N LEU A 195 8.22 9.40 -12.48
CA LEU A 195 8.38 8.14 -11.74
C LEU A 195 7.61 8.12 -10.40
N TYR A 196 6.98 9.23 -10.03
CA TYR A 196 6.35 9.41 -8.73
C TYR A 196 4.86 9.08 -8.78
N PHE A 197 4.41 8.12 -7.99
CA PHE A 197 3.00 7.71 -7.92
C PHE A 197 2.31 8.11 -6.61
N GLY A 198 3.02 8.80 -5.72
CA GLY A 198 2.54 9.17 -4.39
C GLY A 198 3.32 8.54 -3.26
N TYR A 199 3.29 9.19 -2.09
CA TYR A 199 3.90 8.67 -0.87
C TYR A 199 2.87 8.57 0.24
N TRP A 200 2.60 7.34 0.67
CA TRP A 200 1.52 7.04 1.62
C TRP A 200 1.93 5.92 2.57
N SER A 201 1.83 6.19 3.87
CA SER A 201 1.97 5.18 4.93
C SER A 201 0.62 4.51 5.13
N PHE A 202 0.29 3.56 4.25
CA PHE A 202 -0.99 2.84 4.34
C PHE A 202 -1.10 2.02 5.62
N GLU A 203 0.02 1.47 6.11
CA GLU A 203 0.09 0.77 7.39
C GLU A 203 -0.28 1.67 8.58
N SER A 204 0.08 2.95 8.56
CA SER A 204 -0.35 3.89 9.61
C SER A 204 -1.87 4.07 9.60
N GLY A 205 -2.46 4.20 8.42
CA GLY A 205 -3.92 4.32 8.27
C GLY A 205 -4.66 3.07 8.74
N ALA A 206 -4.17 1.89 8.36
CA ALA A 206 -4.75 0.63 8.82
C ALA A 206 -4.65 0.46 10.34
N ILE A 207 -3.50 0.79 10.96
CA ILE A 207 -3.33 0.77 12.41
C ILE A 207 -4.33 1.72 13.09
N ALA A 208 -4.47 2.95 12.59
CA ALA A 208 -5.42 3.91 13.14
C ALA A 208 -6.87 3.39 13.09
N LYS A 209 -7.28 2.79 11.96
CA LYS A 209 -8.63 2.19 11.80
C LYS A 209 -8.84 0.99 12.73
N ILE A 210 -7.87 0.08 12.82
CA ILE A 210 -7.93 -1.11 13.67
C ILE A 210 -8.06 -0.72 15.15
N LEU A 211 -7.26 0.26 15.60
CA LEU A 211 -7.25 0.72 16.98
C LEU A 211 -8.36 1.73 17.30
N LYS A 212 -9.12 2.18 16.30
CA LYS A 212 -10.16 3.22 16.43
C LYS A 212 -9.60 4.49 17.09
N LEU A 213 -8.46 4.96 16.57
CA LEU A 213 -7.83 6.18 17.06
C LEU A 213 -8.71 7.42 16.74
N ASP A 214 -8.70 8.42 17.62
CA ASP A 214 -9.16 9.77 17.27
C ASP A 214 -8.01 10.46 16.53
N ASP A 215 -7.89 10.13 15.26
CA ASP A 215 -6.84 10.57 14.35
C ASP A 215 -7.08 11.95 13.75
N SER A 216 -8.03 12.73 14.28
CA SER A 216 -8.32 14.09 13.84
C SER A 216 -7.07 15.00 13.82
N SER A 217 -6.13 14.76 14.75
CA SER A 217 -4.84 15.45 14.84
C SER A 217 -3.84 15.07 13.73
N LEU A 218 -4.10 13.98 12.99
CA LEU A 218 -3.27 13.45 11.90
C LEU A 218 -3.74 13.88 10.52
N LYS A 219 -4.93 14.48 10.40
CA LYS A 219 -5.59 14.81 9.11
C LYS A 219 -4.72 15.48 8.05
N ASN A 220 -3.83 16.38 8.46
CA ASN A 220 -2.95 17.13 7.55
C ASN A 220 -1.47 16.71 7.69
N THR A 221 -1.20 15.58 8.32
CA THR A 221 0.15 15.04 8.47
C THR A 221 0.57 14.40 7.15
N LEU A 222 1.79 14.71 6.69
CA LEU A 222 2.37 14.12 5.49
C LEU A 222 2.30 12.58 5.55
N TYR A 223 2.02 11.97 4.40
CA TYR A 223 1.92 10.52 4.18
C TYR A 223 0.75 9.82 4.87
N TYR A 224 -0.05 10.50 5.69
CA TYR A 224 -1.20 9.89 6.37
C TYR A 224 -2.42 9.81 5.44
N PRO A 225 -2.97 8.61 5.16
CA PRO A 225 -4.08 8.44 4.21
C PRO A 225 -5.46 8.71 4.87
N TYR A 226 -5.62 9.90 5.49
CA TYR A 226 -6.76 10.25 6.36
C TYR A 226 -8.13 9.90 5.76
N ASP A 227 -8.36 10.24 4.50
CA ASP A 227 -9.67 10.06 3.90
C ASP A 227 -9.98 8.60 3.51
N MET A 228 -8.95 7.77 3.31
CA MET A 228 -9.12 6.33 3.14
C MET A 228 -9.43 5.67 4.49
N VAL A 229 -8.82 6.13 5.59
CA VAL A 229 -9.13 5.66 6.95
C VAL A 229 -10.63 5.83 7.24
N HIS A 230 -11.16 7.03 6.97
CA HIS A 230 -12.56 7.37 7.18
C HIS A 230 -13.51 6.92 6.06
N TYR A 231 -13.04 6.10 5.12
CA TYR A 231 -13.93 5.54 4.12
C TYR A 231 -15.02 4.68 4.78
N GLN A 232 -16.28 4.94 4.41
CA GLN A 232 -17.50 4.35 4.97
C GLN A 232 -17.78 4.63 6.45
N GLU A 233 -16.97 5.44 7.11
CA GLU A 233 -17.31 5.99 8.42
C GLU A 233 -18.32 7.14 8.23
N LYS A 234 -19.43 7.08 8.97
CA LYS A 234 -20.48 8.11 8.96
C LYS A 234 -20.29 9.09 10.11
#